data_AF-A0A8S4DD74-F1
#
_entry.id   AF-A0A8S4DD74-F1
#
_cell.length_a   1.000
_cell.length_b   1.000
_cell.length_c   1.000
_cell.angle_alpha   90.00
_cell.angle_beta   90.00
_cell.angle_gamma   90.00
#
_symmetry.space_group_name_H-M   'P 1'
#
loop_
_entity.id
_entity.type
_entity.pdbx_description
1 polymer ?
#
loop_
_entity_poly.entity_id
_entity_poly.type
_entity_poly.pdbx_seq_one_letter_code
_entity_poly.pdbx_strand_id
1 'polypeptide(L)'
;MSARGDKGNGNGEEQIVETLAEVFRCFICMEKLVDAHLCPHCSKLCCYACVRRWLTEQRSQCPHCRAALHLHELVNCRWVEEVTQQIETMQQTNTATHRESFRDRCPTHQEKLTVYCWTCRRCICHQCALWGGTHSGHTFKPLEEVYEQHVTQIRDEVSQLRRRLMELISLVQDVERNVESVRAAKDERVREIRNAVELMISRLDSALKAKLLTLMGQKNSLTQETEQLEHLLQEIEHQLHASTRSELIAKSGDLSKMIHQVRKKPMASFVTAPVPADFHSEIVPSYDSSTFPLSNFTQLQHAAAPVYSGALHVHGLCWRLKVYPDGNGVVRGNYLSVFLELTAGLPETSK
;
A
#
# COMPACT_ATOMS: atom_id res chain seq x y z
N MET A 1 -31.35 -60.63 45.44
CA MET A 1 -32.18 -59.55 44.86
C MET A 1 -31.61 -58.23 45.32
N SER A 2 -31.40 -57.31 44.36
CA SER A 2 -31.28 -55.84 44.51
C SER A 2 -30.10 -55.30 45.35
N ALA A 3 -29.45 -54.19 45.02
CA ALA A 3 -29.74 -53.14 44.05
C ALA A 3 -28.43 -52.62 43.43
N ARG A 4 -28.52 -52.27 42.14
CA ARG A 4 -27.48 -51.70 41.30
C ARG A 4 -27.16 -50.28 41.75
N GLY A 5 -25.87 -49.95 41.72
CA GLY A 5 -25.36 -48.61 41.96
C GLY A 5 -25.75 -47.64 40.86
N ASP A 6 -26.11 -46.43 41.29
CA ASP A 6 -26.16 -45.24 40.47
C ASP A 6 -24.79 -44.55 40.57
N LYS A 7 -24.06 -44.54 39.46
CA LYS A 7 -22.79 -43.82 39.30
C LYS A 7 -22.88 -43.01 38.01
N GLY A 8 -22.87 -41.69 38.17
CA GLY A 8 -22.37 -40.76 37.17
C GLY A 8 -23.45 -39.89 36.53
N ASN A 9 -23.41 -38.59 36.83
CA ASN A 9 -23.92 -37.58 35.89
C ASN A 9 -23.23 -36.20 35.96
N GLY A 10 -22.41 -35.90 36.97
CA GLY A 10 -21.88 -34.53 37.17
C GLY A 10 -20.89 -34.00 36.11
N ASN A 11 -20.06 -34.86 35.50
CA ASN A 11 -19.09 -34.40 34.47
C ASN A 11 -19.73 -34.13 33.10
N GLY A 12 -20.86 -34.78 32.79
CA GLY A 12 -21.56 -34.56 31.53
C GLY A 12 -22.25 -33.20 31.49
N GLU A 13 -22.82 -32.77 32.60
CA GLU A 13 -23.58 -31.52 32.71
C GLU A 13 -22.68 -30.27 32.60
N GLU A 14 -21.51 -30.24 33.25
CA GLU A 14 -20.53 -29.13 33.11
C GLU A 14 -20.06 -28.98 31.65
N GLN A 15 -19.79 -30.10 30.97
CA GLN A 15 -19.34 -30.12 29.58
C GLN A 15 -20.45 -29.67 28.61
N ILE A 16 -21.71 -30.00 28.91
CA ILE A 16 -22.88 -29.54 28.14
C ILE A 16 -23.05 -28.02 28.28
N VAL A 17 -22.87 -27.46 29.48
CA VAL A 17 -23.03 -26.02 29.74
C VAL A 17 -21.93 -25.20 29.07
N GLU A 18 -20.68 -25.68 29.05
CA GLU A 18 -19.58 -25.05 28.28
C GLU A 18 -19.83 -25.10 26.77
N THR A 19 -20.29 -26.24 26.26
CA THR A 19 -20.65 -26.41 24.83
C THR A 19 -21.81 -25.49 24.44
N LEU A 20 -22.81 -25.31 25.31
CA LEU A 20 -23.89 -24.34 25.09
C LEU A 20 -23.37 -22.91 25.08
N ALA A 21 -22.48 -22.52 26.00
CA ALA A 21 -21.91 -21.18 26.04
C ALA A 21 -21.12 -20.83 24.75
N GLU A 22 -20.50 -21.82 24.10
CA GLU A 22 -19.84 -21.65 22.80
C GLU A 22 -20.82 -21.34 21.66
N VAL A 23 -22.02 -21.92 21.68
CA VAL A 23 -23.05 -21.67 20.67
C VAL A 23 -23.56 -20.22 20.71
N PHE A 24 -23.50 -19.57 21.87
CA PHE A 24 -23.94 -18.18 22.09
C PHE A 24 -22.82 -17.14 21.99
N ARG A 25 -21.78 -17.42 21.20
CA ARG A 25 -20.72 -16.46 20.87
C ARG A 25 -20.92 -15.83 19.50
N CYS A 26 -20.49 -14.59 19.37
CA CYS A 26 -20.48 -13.89 18.09
C CYS A 26 -19.47 -14.57 17.15
N PHE A 27 -19.90 -15.03 15.97
CA PHE A 27 -18.96 -15.68 15.04
C PHE A 27 -17.93 -14.73 14.40
N ILE A 28 -18.05 -13.42 14.63
CA ILE A 28 -17.14 -12.39 14.09
C ILE A 28 -16.07 -12.02 15.12
N CYS A 29 -16.46 -11.60 16.33
CA CYS A 29 -15.51 -11.22 17.37
C CYS A 29 -15.15 -12.36 18.33
N MET A 30 -15.85 -13.49 18.28
CA MET A 30 -15.69 -14.65 19.18
C MET A 30 -15.97 -14.34 20.66
N GLU A 31 -16.57 -13.19 20.95
CA GLU A 31 -16.95 -12.75 22.31
C GLU A 31 -18.45 -13.00 22.58
N LYS A 32 -18.89 -12.66 23.81
CA LYS A 32 -20.29 -12.67 24.22
C LYS A 32 -21.11 -11.77 23.29
N LEU A 33 -22.30 -12.25 22.92
CA LEU A 33 -23.21 -11.50 22.06
C LEU A 33 -23.73 -10.23 22.76
N VAL A 34 -23.64 -9.10 22.07
CA VAL A 34 -24.21 -7.81 22.47
C VAL A 34 -25.06 -7.32 21.32
N ASP A 35 -26.33 -6.99 21.58
CA ASP A 35 -27.34 -6.69 20.56
C ASP A 35 -27.36 -7.78 19.46
N ALA A 36 -27.72 -9.00 19.88
CA ALA A 36 -27.55 -10.21 19.11
C ALA A 36 -28.45 -10.24 17.86
N HIS A 37 -27.85 -10.51 16.71
CA HIS A 37 -28.52 -10.65 15.43
C HIS A 37 -28.16 -11.97 14.75
N LEU A 38 -29.13 -12.53 14.04
CA LEU A 38 -29.04 -13.80 13.33
C LEU A 38 -29.07 -13.59 11.82
N CYS A 39 -28.17 -14.29 11.11
CA CYS A 39 -28.22 -14.35 9.65
C CYS A 39 -29.35 -15.29 9.18
N PRO A 40 -30.28 -14.84 8.32
CA PRO A 40 -31.40 -15.66 7.87
C PRO A 40 -31.00 -16.86 7.00
N HIS A 41 -29.79 -16.84 6.42
CA HIS A 41 -29.31 -17.91 5.52
C HIS A 41 -28.57 -19.04 6.23
N CYS A 42 -27.95 -18.79 7.39
CA CYS A 42 -27.12 -19.79 8.07
C CYS A 42 -27.34 -19.87 9.58
N SER A 43 -28.28 -19.08 10.11
CA SER A 43 -28.69 -19.09 11.50
C SER A 43 -27.58 -18.80 12.52
N LYS A 44 -26.42 -18.29 12.08
CA LYS A 44 -25.33 -17.90 12.97
C LYS A 44 -25.59 -16.55 13.63
N LEU A 45 -25.23 -16.47 14.91
CA LEU A 45 -25.42 -15.31 15.77
C LEU A 45 -24.18 -14.40 15.77
N CYS A 46 -24.40 -13.10 15.69
CA CYS A 46 -23.36 -12.08 15.73
C CYS A 46 -23.85 -10.83 16.45
N CYS A 47 -22.93 -10.00 16.93
CA CYS A 47 -23.28 -8.68 17.44
C CYS A 47 -23.67 -7.76 16.28
N TYR A 48 -24.69 -6.92 16.46
CA TYR A 48 -25.13 -5.96 15.45
C TYR A 48 -23.98 -5.09 14.93
N ALA A 49 -23.17 -4.55 15.84
CA ALA A 49 -22.03 -3.70 15.50
C ALA A 49 -21.00 -4.43 14.62
N CYS A 50 -20.73 -5.71 14.89
CA CYS A 50 -19.77 -6.51 14.14
C CYS A 50 -20.24 -6.75 12.71
N VAL A 51 -21.49 -7.20 12.53
CA VAL A 51 -22.04 -7.50 11.20
C VAL A 51 -22.34 -6.23 10.40
N ARG A 52 -22.74 -5.14 11.06
CA ARG A 52 -22.87 -3.81 10.44
C ARG A 52 -21.55 -3.38 9.83
N ARG A 53 -20.48 -3.38 10.62
CA ARG A 53 -19.13 -3.00 10.15
C ARG A 53 -18.71 -3.84 8.94
N TRP A 54 -18.91 -5.16 9.02
CA TRP A 54 -18.57 -6.06 7.91
C TRP A 54 -19.34 -5.74 6.62
N LEU A 55 -20.67 -5.60 6.72
CA LEU A 55 -21.51 -5.36 5.55
C LEU A 55 -21.31 -3.97 4.94
N THR A 56 -20.91 -2.97 5.74
CA THR A 56 -20.66 -1.61 5.25
C THR A 56 -19.24 -1.40 4.73
N GLU A 57 -18.24 -2.02 5.36
CA GLU A 57 -16.83 -1.74 5.08
C GLU A 57 -16.16 -2.81 4.21
N GLN A 58 -16.72 -4.02 4.14
CA GLN A 58 -16.10 -5.13 3.40
C GLN A 58 -16.92 -5.59 2.20
N ARG A 59 -17.98 -6.37 2.44
CA ARG A 59 -18.80 -6.96 1.37
C ARG A 59 -20.23 -7.16 1.83
N SER A 60 -21.19 -7.03 0.91
CA SER A 60 -22.61 -7.33 1.10
C SER A 60 -22.91 -8.83 1.11
N GLN A 61 -22.13 -9.59 1.88
CA GLN A 61 -22.23 -11.04 2.03
C GLN A 61 -22.01 -11.43 3.49
N CYS A 62 -22.71 -12.46 3.96
CA CYS A 62 -22.52 -13.02 5.29
C CYS A 62 -21.07 -13.51 5.48
N PRO A 63 -20.35 -13.11 6.54
CA PRO A 63 -18.98 -13.58 6.77
C PRO A 63 -18.87 -15.09 7.04
N HIS A 64 -19.96 -15.74 7.46
CA HIS A 64 -19.99 -17.17 7.71
C HIS A 64 -20.34 -17.99 6.46
N CYS A 65 -21.53 -17.78 5.87
CA CYS A 65 -22.01 -18.61 4.75
C CYS A 65 -21.79 -18.00 3.37
N ARG A 66 -21.31 -16.74 3.28
CA ARG A 66 -21.04 -16.01 2.03
C ARG A 66 -22.25 -15.73 1.14
N ALA A 67 -23.46 -16.06 1.59
CA ALA A 67 -24.70 -15.65 0.94
C ALA A 67 -24.80 -14.11 0.92
N ALA A 68 -25.43 -13.55 -0.12
CA ALA A 68 -25.74 -12.12 -0.17
C ALA A 68 -26.55 -11.72 1.06
N LEU A 69 -26.21 -10.60 1.69
CA LEU A 69 -26.84 -10.18 2.94
C LEU A 69 -26.81 -8.66 3.08
N HIS A 70 -27.95 -8.09 3.47
CA HIS A 70 -28.10 -6.69 3.81
C HIS A 70 -28.51 -6.49 5.28
N LEU A 71 -28.19 -5.32 5.82
CA LEU A 71 -28.41 -4.99 7.24
C LEU A 71 -29.87 -5.15 7.69
N HIS A 72 -30.83 -4.83 6.83
CA HIS A 72 -32.25 -4.89 7.13
C HIS A 72 -32.82 -6.32 7.11
N GLU A 73 -32.06 -7.30 6.60
CA GLU A 73 -32.46 -8.71 6.53
C GLU A 73 -32.05 -9.48 7.79
N LEU A 74 -31.26 -8.87 8.67
CA LEU A 74 -30.83 -9.47 9.93
C LEU A 74 -31.99 -9.59 10.91
N VAL A 75 -32.09 -10.73 11.57
CA VAL A 75 -33.12 -10.98 12.59
C VAL A 75 -32.57 -10.60 13.96
N ASN A 76 -33.17 -9.63 14.64
CA ASN A 76 -32.83 -9.28 16.02
C ASN A 76 -33.30 -10.38 16.99
N CYS A 77 -32.38 -10.96 17.76
CA CYS A 77 -32.66 -12.04 18.69
C CYS A 77 -32.69 -11.54 20.14
N ARG A 78 -33.79 -10.85 20.52
CA ARG A 78 -34.00 -10.27 21.86
C ARG A 78 -33.93 -11.29 23.01
N TRP A 79 -34.16 -12.57 22.73
CA TRP A 79 -34.17 -13.65 23.73
C TRP A 79 -32.77 -14.11 24.15
N VAL A 80 -31.72 -13.77 23.39
CA VAL A 80 -30.35 -14.28 23.62
C VAL A 80 -29.78 -13.80 24.96
N GLU A 81 -30.11 -12.58 25.38
CA GLU A 81 -29.63 -12.02 26.66
C GLU A 81 -30.13 -12.83 27.87
N GLU A 82 -31.42 -13.17 27.87
CA GLU A 82 -32.06 -13.93 28.95
C GLU A 82 -31.52 -15.37 29.05
N VAL A 83 -31.33 -16.03 27.89
CA VAL A 83 -30.73 -17.38 27.84
C VAL A 83 -29.27 -17.37 28.31
N THR A 84 -28.49 -16.37 27.90
CA THR A 84 -27.08 -16.27 28.31
C THR A 84 -26.96 -16.05 29.82
N GLN A 85 -27.87 -15.29 30.43
CA GLN A 85 -27.92 -15.08 31.88
C GLN A 85 -28.26 -16.37 32.65
N GLN A 86 -29.16 -17.20 32.13
CA GLN A 86 -29.49 -18.49 32.74
C GLN A 86 -28.30 -19.46 32.69
N ILE A 87 -27.56 -19.51 31.58
CA ILE A 87 -26.34 -20.31 31.44
C ILE A 87 -25.29 -19.88 32.49
N GLU A 88 -25.08 -18.57 32.68
CA GLU A 88 -24.14 -18.04 33.67
C GLU A 88 -24.57 -18.39 35.11
N THR A 89 -25.87 -18.38 35.39
CA THR A 89 -26.43 -18.73 36.71
C THR A 89 -26.22 -20.21 37.03
N MET A 90 -26.38 -21.09 36.03
CA MET A 90 -26.14 -22.53 36.18
C MET A 90 -24.66 -22.88 36.42
N GLN A 91 -23.73 -22.08 35.88
CA GLN A 91 -22.29 -22.26 36.13
C GLN A 91 -21.89 -21.87 37.57
N GLN A 92 -22.59 -20.92 38.19
CA GLN A 92 -22.26 -20.38 39.51
C GLN A 92 -22.77 -21.24 40.67
N THR A 93 -23.89 -21.95 40.50
CA THR A 93 -24.50 -22.75 41.59
C THR A 93 -23.84 -24.11 41.83
N ASN A 94 -23.12 -24.67 40.85
CA ASN A 94 -22.58 -26.03 40.93
C ASN A 94 -21.15 -26.17 41.50
N THR A 95 -20.41 -25.09 41.71
CA THR A 95 -18.95 -25.18 41.88
C THR A 95 -18.38 -24.76 43.24
N ALA A 96 -19.07 -23.94 44.04
CA ALA A 96 -18.42 -23.26 45.17
C ALA A 96 -18.40 -24.00 46.52
N THR A 97 -19.43 -24.75 46.91
CA THR A 97 -19.59 -25.11 48.34
C THR A 97 -19.08 -26.50 48.76
N HIS A 98 -18.89 -27.45 47.83
CA HIS A 98 -18.61 -28.85 48.19
C HIS A 98 -17.17 -29.33 47.87
N ARG A 99 -16.38 -28.57 47.09
CA ARG A 99 -15.03 -28.99 46.62
C ARG A 99 -13.86 -28.47 47.48
N GLU A 100 -14.03 -27.43 48.30
CA GLU A 100 -12.92 -26.82 49.07
C GLU A 100 -12.51 -27.64 50.30
N SER A 101 -13.46 -28.27 51.01
CA SER A 101 -13.20 -28.94 52.31
C SER A 101 -12.36 -30.22 52.22
N PHE A 102 -12.19 -30.83 51.04
CA PHE A 102 -11.46 -32.08 50.85
C PHE A 102 -10.03 -31.93 50.31
N ARG A 103 -9.66 -30.75 49.78
CA ARG A 103 -8.34 -30.56 49.13
C ARG A 103 -7.20 -30.24 50.12
N ASP A 104 -7.49 -29.61 51.25
CA ASP A 104 -6.51 -29.22 52.28
C ASP A 104 -6.44 -30.21 53.47
N ARG A 105 -6.52 -31.51 53.16
CA ARG A 105 -6.43 -32.58 54.16
C ARG A 105 -5.20 -33.45 53.94
N CYS A 106 -4.60 -33.87 55.05
CA CYS A 106 -3.52 -34.83 55.04
C CYS A 106 -4.01 -36.17 54.47
N PRO A 107 -3.32 -36.75 53.47
CA PRO A 107 -3.75 -37.99 52.86
C PRO A 107 -3.76 -39.18 53.84
N THR A 108 -2.86 -39.16 54.83
CA THR A 108 -2.70 -40.25 55.81
C THR A 108 -3.68 -40.14 56.98
N HIS A 109 -3.87 -38.93 57.53
CA HIS A 109 -4.63 -38.72 58.77
C HIS A 109 -6.00 -38.07 58.54
N GLN A 110 -6.31 -37.61 57.32
CA GLN A 110 -7.53 -36.88 56.94
C GLN A 110 -7.79 -35.58 57.74
N GLU A 111 -6.79 -35.15 58.52
CA GLU A 111 -6.75 -33.89 59.26
C GLU A 111 -6.38 -32.70 58.39
N LYS A 112 -6.81 -31.49 58.79
CA LYS A 112 -6.45 -30.26 58.09
C LYS A 112 -4.92 -30.08 58.05
N LEU A 113 -4.41 -29.68 56.89
CA LEU A 113 -3.01 -29.26 56.75
C LEU A 113 -2.83 -27.91 57.46
N THR A 114 -1.94 -27.87 58.44
CA THR A 114 -1.72 -26.67 59.29
C THR A 114 -0.24 -26.36 59.53
N VAL A 115 0.66 -27.27 59.14
CA VAL A 115 2.10 -27.17 59.41
C VAL A 115 2.86 -27.33 58.09
N TYR A 116 3.89 -26.50 57.88
CA TYR A 116 4.85 -26.68 56.79
C TYR A 116 6.14 -27.30 57.33
N CYS A 117 6.54 -28.44 56.78
CA CYS A 117 7.83 -29.05 57.08
C CYS A 117 8.91 -28.43 56.20
N TRP A 118 9.78 -27.60 56.80
CA TRP A 118 10.84 -26.90 56.08
C TRP A 118 11.87 -27.86 55.48
N THR A 119 12.23 -28.91 56.24
CA THR A 119 13.18 -29.94 55.79
C THR A 119 12.66 -30.74 54.59
N CYS A 120 11.36 -31.09 54.59
CA CYS A 120 10.75 -31.88 53.52
C CYS A 120 10.12 -31.06 52.38
N ARG A 121 10.00 -29.74 52.57
CA ARG A 121 9.31 -28.79 51.66
C ARG A 121 7.87 -29.19 51.32
N ARG A 122 7.09 -29.62 52.31
CA ARG A 122 5.70 -30.08 52.12
C ARG A 122 4.79 -29.64 53.26
N CYS A 123 3.52 -29.41 52.93
CA CYS A 123 2.45 -29.15 53.89
C CYS A 123 2.00 -30.47 54.53
N ILE A 124 1.88 -30.49 55.86
CA ILE A 124 1.49 -31.65 56.66
C ILE A 124 0.44 -31.24 57.72
N CYS A 125 -0.25 -32.21 58.32
CA CYS A 125 -1.13 -31.96 59.47
C CYS A 125 -0.35 -32.04 60.79
N HIS A 126 -0.98 -31.60 61.88
CA HIS A 126 -0.42 -31.65 63.23
C HIS A 126 -0.05 -33.08 63.68
N GLN A 127 -0.82 -34.11 63.29
CA GLN A 127 -0.50 -35.50 63.64
C GLN A 127 0.80 -35.99 62.98
N CYS A 128 1.05 -35.63 61.71
CA CYS A 128 2.32 -35.91 61.04
C CYS A 128 3.52 -35.28 61.77
N ALA A 129 3.35 -34.08 62.32
CA ALA A 129 4.42 -33.35 63.00
C ALA A 129 4.74 -33.92 64.39
N LEU A 130 3.73 -34.41 65.13
CA LEU A 130 3.86 -34.84 66.52
C LEU A 130 4.04 -36.35 66.70
N TRP A 131 3.30 -37.19 65.96
CA TRP A 131 3.20 -38.63 66.21
C TRP A 131 3.37 -39.52 64.98
N GLY A 132 3.45 -38.94 63.78
CA GLY A 132 3.53 -39.69 62.52
C GLY A 132 4.84 -40.46 62.31
N GLY A 133 5.86 -40.28 63.17
CA GLY A 133 7.17 -40.95 63.11
C GLY A 133 8.06 -40.58 61.91
N THR A 134 7.47 -40.09 60.83
CA THR A 134 8.13 -39.79 59.53
C THR A 134 8.80 -38.42 59.44
N HIS A 135 8.50 -37.51 60.37
CA HIS A 135 9.08 -36.16 60.42
C HIS A 135 9.88 -35.88 61.71
N SER A 136 10.36 -36.92 62.39
CA SER A 136 11.16 -36.76 63.61
C SER A 136 12.46 -35.97 63.34
N GLY A 137 12.73 -34.96 64.17
CA GLY A 137 13.94 -34.12 64.06
C GLY A 137 13.92 -33.07 62.94
N HIS A 138 12.78 -32.86 62.26
CA HIS A 138 12.66 -31.84 61.22
C HIS A 138 12.27 -30.46 61.77
N THR A 139 12.54 -29.42 60.98
CA THR A 139 12.14 -28.05 61.30
C THR A 139 10.75 -27.75 60.74
N PHE A 140 9.89 -27.19 61.58
CA PHE A 140 8.50 -26.87 61.24
C PHE A 140 8.24 -25.37 61.32
N LYS A 141 7.35 -24.89 60.46
CA LYS A 141 6.76 -23.55 60.52
C LYS A 141 5.23 -23.63 60.42
N PRO A 142 4.49 -22.67 60.97
CA PRO A 142 3.06 -22.53 60.69
C PRO A 142 2.83 -22.45 59.17
N LEU A 143 1.84 -23.19 58.66
CA LEU A 143 1.54 -23.17 57.23
C LEU A 143 1.17 -21.77 56.74
N GLU A 144 0.45 -21.00 57.56
CA GLU A 144 0.01 -19.63 57.25
C GLU A 144 1.19 -18.68 57.01
N GLU A 145 2.23 -18.74 57.86
CA GLU A 145 3.44 -17.89 57.70
C GLU A 145 4.14 -18.15 56.36
N VAL A 146 4.31 -19.43 56.00
CA VAL A 146 4.95 -19.82 54.73
C VAL A 146 4.05 -19.48 53.54
N TYR A 147 2.74 -19.61 53.70
CA TYR A 147 1.76 -19.19 52.69
C TYR A 147 1.83 -17.69 52.42
N GLU A 148 1.78 -16.84 53.46
CA GLU A 148 1.90 -15.39 53.31
C GLU A 148 3.22 -15.00 52.62
N GLN A 149 4.33 -15.66 52.98
CA GLN A 149 5.62 -15.45 52.34
C GLN A 149 5.59 -15.78 50.84
N HIS A 150 5.05 -16.96 50.47
CA HIS A 150 4.93 -17.36 49.06
C HIS A 150 3.96 -16.47 48.28
N VAL A 151 2.83 -16.10 48.88
CA VAL A 151 1.87 -15.16 48.27
C VAL A 151 2.54 -13.83 47.98
N THR A 152 3.35 -13.32 48.91
CA THR A 152 4.07 -12.05 48.74
C THR A 152 5.07 -12.14 47.59
N GLN A 153 5.90 -13.20 47.57
CA GLN A 153 6.85 -13.43 46.48
C GLN A 153 6.15 -13.52 45.11
N ILE A 154 5.08 -14.31 45.01
CA ILE A 154 4.33 -14.46 43.75
C ILE A 154 3.68 -13.13 43.34
N ARG A 155 3.15 -12.35 44.28
CA ARG A 155 2.59 -11.02 43.98
C ARG A 155 3.64 -10.06 43.42
N ASP A 156 4.87 -10.11 43.91
CA ASP A 156 5.98 -9.31 43.40
C ASP A 156 6.39 -9.74 41.98
N GLU A 157 6.49 -11.04 41.73
CA GLU A 157 6.77 -11.60 40.39
C GLU A 157 5.66 -11.23 39.39
N VAL A 158 4.39 -11.35 39.80
CA VAL A 158 3.23 -10.91 38.99
C VAL A 158 3.30 -9.41 38.69
N SER A 159 3.72 -8.60 39.65
CA SER A 159 3.89 -7.16 39.45
C SER A 159 5.00 -6.83 38.44
N GLN A 160 6.08 -7.61 38.41
CA GLN A 160 7.12 -7.52 37.38
C GLN A 160 6.57 -7.91 35.99
N LEU A 161 5.80 -8.99 35.91
CA LEU A 161 5.15 -9.41 34.66
C LEU A 161 4.19 -8.36 34.11
N ARG A 162 3.41 -7.71 34.99
CA ARG A 162 2.52 -6.59 34.61
C ARG A 162 3.30 -5.41 34.02
N ARG A 163 4.46 -5.05 34.60
CA ARG A 163 5.33 -4.01 34.04
C ARG A 163 5.84 -4.38 32.65
N ARG A 164 6.35 -5.61 32.50
CA ARG A 164 6.83 -6.12 31.21
C ARG A 164 5.73 -6.15 30.14
N LEU A 165 4.50 -6.49 30.52
CA LEU A 165 3.35 -6.43 29.61
C LEU A 165 3.10 -5.00 29.12
N MET A 166 3.12 -4.01 30.00
CA MET A 166 2.95 -2.61 29.62
C MET A 166 4.06 -2.12 28.69
N GLU A 167 5.31 -2.49 28.96
CA GLU A 167 6.45 -2.17 28.07
C GLU A 167 6.27 -2.78 26.67
N LEU A 168 5.86 -4.05 26.59
CA LEU A 168 5.59 -4.70 25.31
C LEU A 168 4.45 -4.03 24.54
N ILE A 169 3.36 -3.65 25.22
CA ILE A 169 2.26 -2.91 24.60
C ILE A 169 2.76 -1.57 24.05
N SER A 170 3.59 -0.85 24.80
CA SER A 170 4.20 0.41 24.34
C SER A 170 5.06 0.20 23.10
N LEU A 171 5.90 -0.84 23.08
CA LEU A 171 6.76 -1.15 21.94
C LEU A 171 5.95 -1.53 20.70
N VAL A 172 4.84 -2.24 20.86
CA VAL A 172 3.91 -2.53 19.76
C VAL A 172 3.33 -1.23 19.20
N GLN A 173 2.87 -0.32 20.05
CA GLN A 173 2.36 0.99 19.63
C GLN A 173 3.43 1.85 18.93
N ASP A 174 4.68 1.77 19.37
CA ASP A 174 5.81 2.43 18.70
C ASP A 174 6.05 1.88 17.29
N VAL A 175 5.98 0.56 17.12
CA VAL A 175 6.12 -0.09 15.82
C VAL A 175 4.95 0.28 14.90
N GLU A 176 3.71 0.27 15.41
CA GLU A 176 2.53 0.73 14.65
C GLU A 176 2.74 2.16 14.16
N ARG A 177 3.04 3.11 15.07
CA ARG A 177 3.32 4.51 14.68
C ARG A 177 4.41 4.64 13.63
N ASN A 178 5.46 3.82 13.71
CA ASN A 178 6.53 3.79 12.72
C ASN A 178 6.03 3.29 11.36
N VAL A 179 5.17 2.27 11.32
CA VAL A 179 4.52 1.80 10.09
C VAL A 179 3.70 2.91 9.45
N GLU A 180 2.90 3.65 10.23
CA GLU A 180 2.15 4.80 9.71
C GLU A 180 3.08 5.90 9.17
N SER A 181 4.17 6.21 9.89
CA SER A 181 5.16 7.21 9.46
C SER A 181 5.81 6.84 8.12
N VAL A 182 6.22 5.57 7.95
CA VAL A 182 6.81 5.08 6.69
C VAL A 182 5.80 5.15 5.54
N ARG A 183 4.54 4.78 5.79
CA ARG A 183 3.47 4.89 4.77
C ARG A 183 3.25 6.35 4.35
N ALA A 184 3.15 7.26 5.32
CA ALA A 184 2.98 8.68 5.05
C ALA A 184 4.16 9.27 4.26
N ALA A 185 5.39 8.90 4.61
CA ALA A 185 6.59 9.32 3.88
C ALA A 185 6.57 8.84 2.42
N LYS A 186 6.14 7.60 2.16
CA LYS A 186 5.97 7.07 0.80
C LYS A 186 4.89 7.85 0.03
N ASP A 187 3.76 8.14 0.67
CA ASP A 187 2.65 8.87 0.03
C ASP A 187 3.03 10.32 -0.31
N GLU A 188 3.87 10.97 0.52
CA GLU A 188 4.49 12.26 0.22
C GLU A 188 5.28 12.21 -1.09
N ARG A 189 6.19 11.24 -1.22
CA ARG A 189 7.00 11.08 -2.45
C ARG A 189 6.15 10.79 -3.68
N VAL A 190 5.11 9.98 -3.54
CA VAL A 190 4.18 9.72 -4.65
C VAL A 190 3.48 11.00 -5.09
N ARG A 191 3.08 11.86 -4.15
CA ARG A 191 2.44 13.14 -4.46
C ARG A 191 3.41 14.12 -5.10
N GLU A 192 4.65 14.21 -4.63
CA GLU A 192 5.71 15.00 -5.27
C GLU A 192 5.89 14.59 -6.74
N ILE A 193 5.98 13.29 -7.02
CA ILE A 193 6.11 12.76 -8.39
C ILE A 193 4.90 13.13 -9.24
N ARG A 194 3.67 12.95 -8.72
CA ARG A 194 2.44 13.32 -9.46
C ARG A 194 2.41 14.80 -9.81
N ASN A 195 2.72 15.66 -8.85
CA ASN A 195 2.75 17.11 -9.07
C ASN A 195 3.79 17.50 -10.14
N ALA A 196 4.96 16.86 -10.14
CA ALA A 196 5.98 17.09 -11.16
C ALA A 196 5.49 16.69 -12.57
N VAL A 197 4.87 15.50 -12.69
CA VAL A 197 4.31 15.03 -13.98
C VAL A 197 3.17 15.94 -14.45
N GLU A 198 2.28 16.36 -13.56
CA GLU A 198 1.19 17.29 -13.90
C GLU A 198 1.73 18.64 -14.41
N LEU A 199 2.80 19.14 -13.79
CA LEU A 199 3.46 20.37 -14.25
C LEU A 199 4.09 20.21 -15.64
N MET A 200 4.70 19.06 -15.92
CA MET A 200 5.24 18.73 -17.25
C MET A 200 4.12 18.68 -18.30
N ILE A 201 2.97 18.06 -17.99
CA ILE A 201 1.81 18.04 -18.87
C ILE A 201 1.31 19.47 -19.14
N SER A 202 1.18 20.30 -18.11
CA SER A 202 0.74 21.68 -18.26
C SER A 202 1.66 22.52 -19.17
N ARG A 203 2.97 22.27 -19.15
CA ARG A 203 3.92 22.90 -20.06
C ARG A 203 3.73 22.43 -21.50
N LEU A 204 3.48 21.14 -21.73
CA LEU A 204 3.16 20.61 -23.06
C LEU A 204 1.88 21.24 -23.62
N ASP A 205 0.83 21.34 -22.81
CA ASP A 205 -0.43 22.00 -23.21
C ASP A 205 -0.22 23.47 -23.55
N SER A 206 0.58 24.18 -22.74
CA SER A 206 0.93 25.58 -22.97
C SER A 206 1.72 25.76 -24.27
N ALA A 207 2.69 24.88 -24.54
CA ALA A 207 3.46 24.87 -25.78
C ALA A 207 2.56 24.59 -27.01
N LEU A 208 1.63 23.65 -26.90
CA LEU A 208 0.67 23.34 -27.95
C LEU A 208 -0.22 24.55 -28.25
N LYS A 209 -0.77 25.17 -27.21
CA LYS A 209 -1.61 26.37 -27.33
C LYS A 209 -0.86 27.51 -28.02
N ALA A 210 0.41 27.75 -27.65
CA ALA A 210 1.24 28.76 -28.28
C ALA A 210 1.46 28.48 -29.78
N LYS A 211 1.83 27.24 -30.13
CA LYS A 211 2.02 26.82 -31.53
C LYS A 211 0.72 26.98 -32.35
N LEU A 212 -0.42 26.55 -31.80
CA LEU A 212 -1.73 26.69 -32.46
C LEU A 212 -2.14 28.15 -32.65
N LEU A 213 -1.87 29.02 -31.68
CA LEU A 213 -2.14 30.45 -31.79
C LEU A 213 -1.35 31.08 -32.95
N THR A 214 -0.06 30.73 -33.08
CA THR A 214 0.77 31.17 -34.21
C THR A 214 0.21 30.68 -35.53
N LEU A 215 -0.14 29.39 -35.65
CA LEU A 215 -0.71 28.82 -36.87
C LEU A 215 -2.06 29.44 -37.24
N MET A 216 -2.93 29.70 -36.25
CA MET A 216 -4.19 30.42 -36.47
C MET A 216 -3.95 31.83 -37.00
N GLY A 217 -2.95 32.55 -36.46
CA GLY A 217 -2.56 33.87 -36.97
C GLY A 217 -2.10 33.81 -38.43
N GLN A 218 -1.24 32.84 -38.77
CA GLN A 218 -0.77 32.61 -40.14
C GLN A 218 -1.94 32.31 -41.08
N LYS A 219 -2.83 31.39 -40.69
CA LYS A 219 -4.03 31.03 -41.45
C LYS A 219 -4.93 32.24 -41.69
N ASN A 220 -5.26 33.01 -40.64
CA ASN A 220 -6.16 34.15 -40.75
C ASN A 220 -5.60 35.23 -41.70
N SER A 221 -4.29 35.50 -41.65
CA SER A 221 -3.66 36.45 -42.57
C SER A 221 -3.76 36.00 -44.02
N LEU A 222 -3.57 34.71 -44.30
CA LEU A 222 -3.69 34.16 -45.65
C LEU A 222 -5.14 34.16 -46.12
N THR A 223 -6.09 33.76 -45.28
CA THR A 223 -7.52 33.79 -45.60
C THR A 223 -7.97 35.20 -45.95
N GLN A 224 -7.56 36.21 -45.18
CA GLN A 224 -7.91 37.60 -45.46
C GLN A 224 -7.37 38.09 -46.81
N GLU A 225 -6.13 37.78 -47.16
CA GLU A 225 -5.56 38.18 -48.46
C GLU A 225 -6.20 37.41 -49.62
N THR A 226 -6.59 36.14 -49.41
CA THR A 226 -7.37 35.37 -50.40
C THR A 226 -8.74 36.01 -50.64
N GLU A 227 -9.50 36.32 -49.59
CA GLU A 227 -10.82 36.96 -49.70
C GLU A 227 -10.73 38.33 -50.39
N GLN A 228 -9.71 39.13 -50.08
CA GLN A 228 -9.46 40.41 -50.75
C GLN A 228 -9.19 40.24 -52.25
N LEU A 229 -8.41 39.22 -52.61
CA LEU A 229 -8.08 38.93 -54.01
C LEU A 229 -9.30 38.40 -54.77
N GLU A 230 -10.07 37.49 -54.17
CA GLU A 230 -11.32 36.96 -54.73
C GLU A 230 -12.34 38.07 -54.99
N HIS A 231 -12.54 38.96 -54.02
CA HIS A 231 -13.44 40.11 -54.20
C HIS A 231 -12.98 41.03 -55.33
N LEU A 232 -11.69 41.34 -55.41
CA LEU A 232 -11.15 42.18 -56.48
C LEU A 232 -11.30 41.52 -57.85
N LEU A 233 -11.05 40.20 -57.95
CA LEU A 233 -11.25 39.45 -59.18
C LEU A 233 -12.71 39.49 -59.62
N GLN A 234 -13.64 39.23 -58.70
CA GLN A 234 -15.08 39.27 -58.98
C GLN A 234 -15.53 40.66 -59.47
N GLU A 235 -15.05 41.73 -58.84
CA GLU A 235 -15.35 43.11 -59.26
C GLU A 235 -14.79 43.39 -60.66
N ILE A 236 -13.55 42.99 -60.95
CA ILE A 236 -12.95 43.18 -62.28
C ILE A 236 -13.71 42.40 -63.34
N GLU A 237 -14.03 41.12 -63.09
CA GLU A 237 -14.82 40.30 -64.00
C GLU A 237 -16.20 40.90 -64.25
N HIS A 238 -16.86 41.39 -63.20
CA HIS A 238 -18.14 42.09 -63.34
C HIS A 238 -18.02 43.34 -64.21
N GLN A 239 -17.02 44.21 -63.96
CA GLN A 239 -16.81 45.41 -64.77
C GLN A 239 -16.51 45.08 -66.23
N LEU A 240 -15.76 43.99 -66.51
CA LEU A 240 -15.46 43.53 -67.87
C LEU A 240 -16.70 43.05 -68.63
N HIS A 241 -17.66 42.41 -67.96
CA HIS A 241 -18.84 41.84 -68.58
C HIS A 241 -20.07 42.77 -68.61
N ALA A 242 -20.24 43.63 -67.60
CA ALA A 242 -21.43 44.47 -67.43
C ALA A 242 -21.27 45.90 -67.97
N SER A 243 -20.04 46.40 -68.12
CA SER A 243 -19.81 47.76 -68.64
C SER A 243 -19.98 47.85 -70.15
N THR A 244 -20.51 48.97 -70.64
CA THR A 244 -20.42 49.29 -72.06
C THR A 244 -18.97 49.57 -72.47
N ARG A 245 -18.67 49.50 -73.78
CA ARG A 245 -17.30 49.73 -74.30
C ARG A 245 -16.72 51.09 -73.87
N SER A 246 -17.53 52.14 -73.88
CA SER A 246 -17.11 53.50 -73.49
C SER A 246 -16.78 53.58 -72.00
N GLU A 247 -17.64 53.03 -71.14
CA GLU A 247 -17.44 53.03 -69.68
C GLU A 247 -16.22 52.21 -69.28
N LEU A 248 -16.01 51.06 -69.91
CA LEU A 248 -14.85 50.22 -69.64
C LEU A 248 -13.54 50.93 -70.01
N ILE A 249 -13.50 51.59 -71.18
CA ILE A 249 -12.33 52.38 -71.60
C ILE A 249 -12.06 53.50 -70.58
N ALA A 250 -13.10 54.21 -70.14
CA ALA A 250 -12.97 55.28 -69.15
C ALA A 250 -12.41 54.77 -67.80
N LYS A 251 -12.85 53.59 -67.34
CA LYS A 251 -12.41 52.97 -66.08
C LYS A 251 -11.11 52.17 -66.19
N SER A 252 -10.65 51.84 -67.40
CA SER A 252 -9.54 50.90 -67.64
C SER A 252 -8.23 51.28 -66.94
N GLY A 253 -7.94 52.59 -66.87
CA GLY A 253 -6.75 53.11 -66.17
C GLY A 253 -6.79 52.83 -64.67
N ASP A 254 -7.95 52.96 -64.05
CA ASP A 254 -8.11 52.75 -62.60
C ASP A 254 -8.18 51.27 -62.24
N LEU A 255 -8.87 50.45 -63.05
CA LEU A 255 -8.82 48.99 -62.93
C LEU A 255 -7.37 48.47 -63.04
N SER A 256 -6.61 48.97 -64.02
CA SER A 256 -5.20 48.58 -64.21
C SER A 256 -4.33 48.98 -63.01
N LYS A 257 -4.56 50.17 -62.41
CA LYS A 257 -3.85 50.59 -61.19
C LYS A 257 -4.17 49.68 -60.00
N MET A 258 -5.43 49.34 -59.77
CA MET A 258 -5.84 48.45 -58.67
C MET A 258 -5.20 47.07 -58.81
N ILE A 259 -5.24 46.49 -60.01
CA ILE A 259 -4.58 45.21 -60.32
C ILE A 259 -3.07 45.31 -60.07
N HIS A 260 -2.43 46.36 -60.58
CA HIS A 260 -1.00 46.55 -60.42
C HIS A 260 -0.60 46.69 -58.94
N GLN A 261 -1.39 47.39 -58.13
CA GLN A 261 -1.14 47.59 -56.71
C GLN A 261 -1.13 46.27 -55.95
N VAL A 262 -2.09 45.38 -56.21
CA VAL A 262 -2.14 44.05 -55.59
C VAL A 262 -1.00 43.16 -56.11
N ARG A 263 -0.74 43.16 -57.43
CA ARG A 263 0.38 42.38 -58.02
C ARG A 263 1.75 42.80 -57.52
N LYS A 264 1.92 44.04 -57.07
CA LYS A 264 3.19 44.56 -56.55
C LYS A 264 3.51 44.01 -55.16
N LYS A 265 2.53 43.54 -54.39
CA LYS A 265 2.78 42.84 -53.11
C LYS A 265 3.46 41.49 -53.41
N PRO A 266 4.73 41.29 -53.01
CA PRO A 266 5.44 40.05 -53.31
C PRO A 266 4.89 38.89 -52.49
N MET A 267 4.68 37.72 -53.11
CA MET A 267 4.21 36.51 -52.39
C MET A 267 5.08 36.13 -51.19
N ALA A 268 6.37 36.44 -51.25
CA ALA A 268 7.29 36.24 -50.14
C ALA A 268 6.88 36.96 -48.84
N SER A 269 6.09 38.04 -48.90
CA SER A 269 5.63 38.74 -47.68
C SER A 269 4.61 37.95 -46.86
N PHE A 270 4.01 36.91 -47.45
CA PHE A 270 3.03 36.05 -46.79
C PHE A 270 3.63 34.71 -46.34
N VAL A 271 4.87 34.41 -46.75
CA VAL A 271 5.59 33.21 -46.32
C VAL A 271 6.08 33.43 -44.91
N THR A 272 5.51 32.67 -43.98
CA THR A 272 5.93 32.68 -42.57
C THR A 272 6.78 31.44 -42.29
N ALA A 273 7.69 31.55 -41.32
CA ALA A 273 8.49 30.41 -40.90
C ALA A 273 7.57 29.26 -40.42
N PRO A 274 7.84 28.01 -40.82
CA PRO A 274 7.06 26.87 -40.36
C PRO A 274 7.21 26.72 -38.84
N VAL A 275 6.09 26.45 -38.17
CA VAL A 275 6.09 26.17 -36.73
C VAL A 275 6.63 24.74 -36.53
N PRO A 276 7.71 24.55 -35.75
CA PRO A 276 8.26 23.21 -35.51
C PRO A 276 7.23 22.29 -34.86
N ALA A 277 7.14 21.03 -35.30
CA ALA A 277 6.18 20.06 -34.80
C ALA A 277 6.65 19.35 -33.51
N ASP A 278 7.94 19.43 -33.21
CA ASP A 278 8.56 18.82 -32.06
C ASP A 278 8.21 19.55 -30.75
N PHE A 279 8.16 18.76 -29.70
CA PHE A 279 8.00 19.20 -28.32
C PHE A 279 9.25 18.78 -27.54
N HIS A 280 9.69 19.63 -26.63
CA HIS A 280 10.79 19.31 -25.74
C HIS A 280 10.40 18.17 -24.80
N SER A 281 11.23 17.12 -24.74
CA SER A 281 11.07 16.04 -23.77
C SER A 281 11.82 16.38 -22.49
N GLU A 282 11.10 16.54 -21.38
CA GLU A 282 11.69 16.77 -20.05
C GLU A 282 12.18 15.47 -19.39
N ILE A 283 11.79 14.30 -19.91
CA ILE A 283 12.16 12.98 -19.35
C ILE A 283 13.38 12.41 -20.06
N VAL A 284 13.45 12.61 -21.37
CA VAL A 284 14.53 12.07 -22.20
C VAL A 284 15.56 13.17 -22.39
N PRO A 285 16.77 13.03 -21.83
CA PRO A 285 17.81 14.00 -22.05
C PRO A 285 18.12 14.15 -23.54
N SER A 286 18.60 15.35 -23.91
CA SER A 286 19.05 15.60 -25.28
C SER A 286 20.23 14.69 -25.62
N TYR A 287 20.29 14.22 -26.85
CA TYR A 287 21.45 13.48 -27.32
C TYR A 287 22.71 14.35 -27.23
N ASP A 288 23.77 13.80 -26.66
CA ASP A 288 25.11 14.40 -26.69
C ASP A 288 25.95 13.70 -27.77
N SER A 289 26.90 14.41 -28.34
CA SER A 289 27.74 13.89 -29.42
C SER A 289 29.17 14.39 -29.30
N SER A 290 30.12 13.53 -29.65
CA SER A 290 31.52 13.91 -29.85
C SER A 290 32.04 13.27 -31.13
N THR A 291 33.04 13.91 -31.73
CA THR A 291 33.72 13.40 -32.92
C THR A 291 35.12 12.92 -32.53
N PHE A 292 35.44 11.68 -32.89
CA PHE A 292 36.77 11.10 -32.69
C PHE A 292 37.48 10.93 -34.04
N PRO A 293 38.41 11.84 -34.42
CA PRO A 293 39.17 11.68 -35.65
C PRO A 293 40.28 10.63 -35.47
N LEU A 294 40.24 9.55 -36.27
CA LEU A 294 41.29 8.54 -36.29
C LEU A 294 42.36 8.91 -37.33
N SER A 295 43.49 9.44 -36.88
CA SER A 295 44.63 9.78 -37.74
C SER A 295 45.54 8.57 -37.97
N ASN A 296 46.24 8.53 -39.11
CA ASN A 296 47.19 7.47 -39.45
C ASN A 296 46.60 6.04 -39.39
N PHE A 297 45.36 5.87 -39.87
CA PHE A 297 44.59 4.62 -39.78
C PHE A 297 45.37 3.36 -40.17
N THR A 298 46.08 3.38 -41.31
CA THR A 298 46.85 2.21 -41.80
C THR A 298 47.94 1.77 -40.81
N GLN A 299 48.63 2.73 -40.16
CA GLN A 299 49.64 2.40 -39.15
C GLN A 299 49.00 1.78 -37.91
N LEU A 300 47.86 2.33 -37.48
CA LEU A 300 47.10 1.81 -36.34
C LEU A 300 46.52 0.41 -36.61
N GLN A 301 46.14 0.12 -37.86
CA GLN A 301 45.71 -1.20 -38.29
C GLN A 301 46.84 -2.23 -38.12
N HIS A 302 48.05 -1.92 -38.59
CA HIS A 302 49.20 -2.81 -38.42
C HIS A 302 49.63 -2.99 -36.95
N ALA A 303 49.48 -1.95 -36.12
CA ALA A 303 49.79 -2.04 -34.69
C ALA A 303 48.85 -3.00 -33.93
N ALA A 304 47.64 -3.21 -34.45
CA ALA A 304 46.61 -4.13 -33.94
C ALA A 304 46.28 -3.98 -32.44
N ALA A 305 46.49 -2.80 -31.88
CA ALA A 305 46.11 -2.41 -30.52
C ALA A 305 44.82 -1.55 -30.55
N PRO A 306 44.01 -1.57 -29.48
CA PRO A 306 42.87 -0.68 -29.38
C PRO A 306 43.31 0.78 -29.22
N VAL A 307 42.58 1.68 -29.87
CA VAL A 307 42.73 3.14 -29.77
C VAL A 307 41.50 3.70 -29.06
N TYR A 308 41.70 4.72 -28.24
CA TYR A 308 40.65 5.30 -27.42
C TYR A 308 40.37 6.73 -27.82
N SER A 309 39.08 7.12 -27.86
CA SER A 309 38.71 8.53 -27.97
C SER A 309 38.99 9.28 -26.66
N GLY A 310 38.89 10.60 -26.72
CA GLY A 310 38.66 11.42 -25.53
C GLY A 310 37.36 11.03 -24.82
N ALA A 311 37.25 11.43 -23.56
CA ALA A 311 36.08 11.20 -22.72
C ALA A 311 34.92 12.13 -23.08
N LEU A 312 33.77 11.54 -23.38
CA LEU A 312 32.48 12.22 -23.52
C LEU A 312 31.75 12.18 -22.18
N HIS A 313 31.51 13.35 -21.58
CA HIS A 313 30.85 13.49 -20.28
C HIS A 313 29.38 13.84 -20.48
N VAL A 314 28.48 12.93 -20.12
CA VAL A 314 27.04 13.07 -20.33
C VAL A 314 26.30 12.73 -19.04
N HIS A 315 25.60 13.70 -18.44
CA HIS A 315 24.77 13.49 -17.25
C HIS A 315 25.48 12.74 -16.09
N GLY A 316 26.74 13.08 -15.80
CA GLY A 316 27.52 12.45 -14.73
C GLY A 316 28.11 11.09 -15.09
N LEU A 317 27.89 10.61 -16.31
CA LEU A 317 28.55 9.44 -16.90
C LEU A 317 29.69 9.89 -17.80
N CYS A 318 30.75 9.08 -17.85
CA CYS A 318 31.92 9.31 -18.68
C CYS A 318 32.09 8.15 -19.65
N TRP A 319 31.89 8.42 -20.93
CA TRP A 319 31.95 7.44 -22.02
C TRP A 319 33.19 7.68 -22.89
N ARG A 320 33.70 6.64 -23.54
CA ARG A 320 34.67 6.79 -24.62
C ARG A 320 34.48 5.71 -25.68
N LEU A 321 34.94 5.96 -26.88
CA LEU A 321 35.08 4.94 -27.91
C LEU A 321 36.35 4.13 -27.66
N LYS A 322 36.23 2.82 -27.76
CA LYS A 322 37.33 1.87 -27.87
C LYS A 322 37.27 1.26 -29.27
N VAL A 323 38.26 1.58 -30.09
CA VAL A 323 38.27 1.28 -31.52
C VAL A 323 39.40 0.29 -31.81
N TYR A 324 39.10 -0.78 -32.52
CA TYR A 324 40.08 -1.72 -33.06
C TYR A 324 40.16 -1.52 -34.58
N PRO A 325 41.19 -0.80 -35.08
CA PRO A 325 41.30 -0.48 -36.51
C PRO A 325 41.36 -1.71 -37.42
N ASP A 326 41.94 -2.81 -36.93
CA ASP A 326 42.01 -4.09 -37.63
C ASP A 326 40.94 -5.10 -37.16
N GLY A 327 39.92 -4.65 -36.44
CA GLY A 327 38.87 -5.50 -35.90
C GLY A 327 39.23 -6.29 -34.64
N ASN A 328 38.21 -6.87 -34.00
CA ASN A 328 38.34 -7.61 -32.75
C ASN A 328 37.69 -9.00 -32.87
N GLY A 329 38.28 -10.03 -32.25
CA GLY A 329 37.75 -11.40 -32.26
C GLY A 329 37.63 -12.00 -33.65
N VAL A 330 36.48 -12.60 -33.96
CA VAL A 330 36.23 -13.36 -35.21
C VAL A 330 36.22 -12.50 -36.47
N VAL A 331 36.08 -11.18 -36.34
CA VAL A 331 36.04 -10.23 -37.47
C VAL A 331 37.38 -9.53 -37.73
N ARG A 332 38.43 -9.92 -37.00
CA ARG A 332 39.77 -9.33 -37.16
C ARG A 332 40.31 -9.52 -38.59
N GLY A 333 40.94 -8.48 -39.12
CA GLY A 333 41.45 -8.39 -40.50
C GLY A 333 40.39 -8.02 -41.55
N ASN A 334 39.10 -8.04 -41.19
CA ASN A 334 38.01 -7.83 -42.15
C ASN A 334 37.22 -6.54 -41.89
N TYR A 335 37.01 -6.15 -40.63
CA TYR A 335 36.15 -5.02 -40.27
C TYR A 335 36.71 -4.18 -39.12
N LEU A 336 36.52 -2.86 -39.19
CA LEU A 336 36.68 -1.96 -38.05
C LEU A 336 35.71 -2.35 -36.92
N SER A 337 36.18 -2.49 -35.69
CA SER A 337 35.31 -2.71 -34.53
C SER A 337 35.31 -1.50 -33.60
N VAL A 338 34.13 -0.95 -33.31
CA VAL A 338 33.94 0.21 -32.44
C VAL A 338 33.05 -0.18 -31.26
N PHE A 339 33.54 0.05 -30.05
CA PHE A 339 32.82 -0.17 -28.81
C PHE A 339 32.62 1.16 -28.09
N LEU A 340 31.45 1.36 -27.50
CA LEU A 340 31.21 2.44 -26.55
C LEU A 340 31.45 1.91 -25.14
N GLU A 341 32.42 2.47 -24.44
CA GLU A 341 32.85 2.03 -23.11
C GLU A 341 32.46 3.07 -22.06
N LEU A 342 31.76 2.64 -21.00
CA LEU A 342 31.52 3.44 -19.81
C LEU A 342 32.76 3.37 -18.92
N THR A 343 33.40 4.51 -18.66
CA THR A 343 34.67 4.59 -17.91
C THR A 343 34.51 5.13 -16.50
N ALA A 344 33.49 5.94 -16.25
CA ALA A 344 33.07 6.36 -14.92
C ALA A 344 31.56 6.64 -14.92
N GLY A 345 30.92 6.46 -13.77
CA GLY A 345 29.50 6.73 -13.59
C GLY A 345 29.17 7.01 -12.13
N LEU A 346 27.88 7.18 -11.84
CA LEU A 346 27.41 7.39 -10.48
C LEU A 346 27.80 6.20 -9.58
N PRO A 347 28.28 6.43 -8.34
CA PRO A 347 28.80 5.40 -7.45
C PRO A 347 27.74 4.41 -6.91
N GLU A 348 26.50 4.44 -7.40
CA GLU A 348 25.44 3.55 -6.94
C GLU A 348 25.42 2.23 -7.71
N THR A 349 25.50 1.15 -6.94
CA THR A 349 25.45 -0.24 -7.41
C THR A 349 24.13 -0.49 -8.15
N SER A 350 24.22 -0.82 -9.42
CA SER A 350 23.17 -1.57 -10.12
C SER A 350 22.95 -2.88 -9.33
N LYS A 351 21.82 -2.98 -8.63
CA LYS A 351 21.31 -4.23 -8.05
C LYS A 351 20.08 -4.67 -8.80
#